data_AF-A0A832CEZ5-F1
#
_entry.id   AF-A0A832CEZ5-F1
#
_cell.length_a   1.000
_cell.length_b   1.000
_cell.length_c   1.000
_cell.angle_alpha   90.00
_cell.angle_beta   90.00
_cell.angle_gamma   90.00
#
_symmetry.space_group_name_H-M   'P 1'
#
loop_
_entity.id
_entity.type
_entity.pdbx_description
1 polymer ?
#
loop_
_entity_poly.entity_id
_entity_poly.type
_entity_poly.pdbx_seq_one_letter_code
_entity_poly.pdbx_strand_id
1 'polypeptide(L)'
;MIEGLLALSALGVYFHAIFVSITLGFPLVIMALLWKHNRTGVEDYFRDAKIATSVLAVNFALGAITGTLVEFGLVQAWPGTIVAIATFAFTPLAFELVAFACEIALLVLFIVTLGKIKPMKSFLILAFYWIFAVLSGVLITAVNSWLIVPWGTGIVAKTLYPFMPDFGPLYTDVEKLLALKVLILATGLPMQAILQIPEVSAKFGVLLYDPYVTLLSPYALSSILHNLFAAFLVGTSIALLGYAIRHYQTGEERYLRGIKVVAPIVFVLFLAQPTILGHLMGVSVVEYNPTKFAMMENALESYHNPIIALVAYGDPYRKIMGFDYLRSSCELHGDAKLGEIAKSVGLTENEVLLMAKEVGVSVEPRRISAVYDTKLKEICLTDLEKAISRIKAVHLSYYTKIFFGILGFLASVSLFAFLKSSTFSKLLGRFFGNKTLLLLSIAIFLGSAVPSALGWFVREVGRKPWTVYGLLYPEELVTVVEYALTPHFLAFMSFVVLAIALAGIYAMYVVATKELKFLELLRGEKNE
;
A
#
# COMPACT_ATOMS: atom_id res chain seq x y z
N MET A 1 20.89 2.95 12.18
CA MET A 1 21.01 3.62 10.87
C MET A 1 19.87 3.23 9.94
N ILE A 2 19.68 1.95 9.61
CA ILE A 2 18.60 1.45 8.73
C ILE A 2 17.20 1.87 9.20
N GLU A 3 16.93 1.86 10.51
CA GLU A 3 15.64 2.29 11.08
C GLU A 3 15.27 3.73 10.71
N GLY A 4 16.24 4.65 10.67
CA GLY A 4 16.00 6.04 10.28
C GLY A 4 15.61 6.17 8.81
N LEU A 5 16.21 5.36 7.94
CA LEU A 5 15.88 5.31 6.51
C LEU A 5 14.50 4.67 6.26
N LEU A 6 14.16 3.63 7.04
CA LEU A 6 12.81 3.05 7.04
C LEU A 6 11.76 4.08 7.46
N ALA A 7 12.05 4.89 8.49
CA ALA A 7 11.17 5.95 8.95
C ALA A 7 10.97 7.04 7.88
N LEU A 8 12.05 7.49 7.22
CA LEU A 8 11.98 8.44 6.11
C LEU A 8 11.14 7.88 4.94
N SER A 9 11.35 6.61 4.59
CA SER A 9 10.61 5.94 3.51
C SER A 9 9.13 5.84 3.85
N ALA A 10 8.81 5.46 5.09
CA ALA A 10 7.44 5.42 5.57
C ALA A 10 6.79 6.81 5.50
N LEU A 11 7.48 7.86 5.95
CA LEU A 11 6.99 9.24 5.89
C LEU A 11 6.60 9.64 4.46
N GLY A 12 7.50 9.43 3.49
CA GLY A 12 7.24 9.73 2.08
C GLY A 12 6.05 8.96 1.52
N VAL A 13 6.00 7.64 1.75
CA VAL A 13 4.92 6.76 1.27
C VAL A 13 3.57 7.14 1.89
N TYR A 14 3.50 7.43 3.19
CA TYR A 14 2.25 7.82 3.85
C TYR A 14 1.70 9.14 3.32
N PHE A 15 2.56 10.16 3.11
CA PHE A 15 2.10 11.42 2.53
C PHE A 15 1.67 11.23 1.08
N HIS A 16 2.45 10.51 0.28
CA HIS A 16 2.09 10.20 -1.10
C HIS A 16 0.73 9.47 -1.18
N ALA A 17 0.47 8.50 -0.30
CA ALA A 17 -0.78 7.74 -0.25
C ALA A 17 -2.02 8.62 0.01
N ILE A 18 -1.89 9.74 0.73
CA ILE A 18 -2.98 10.72 0.90
C ILE A 18 -3.34 11.35 -0.45
N PHE A 19 -2.33 11.81 -1.20
CA PHE A 19 -2.54 12.43 -2.52
C PHE A 19 -3.10 11.42 -3.52
N VAL A 20 -2.62 10.17 -3.51
CA VAL A 20 -3.17 9.08 -4.33
C VAL A 20 -4.64 8.80 -4.00
N SER A 21 -5.01 8.80 -2.71
CA SER A 21 -6.40 8.59 -2.30
C SER A 21 -7.33 9.67 -2.84
N ILE A 22 -6.89 10.94 -2.86
CA ILE A 22 -7.63 12.05 -3.46
C ILE A 22 -7.71 11.89 -4.98
N THR A 23 -6.60 11.55 -5.64
CA THR A 23 -6.53 11.28 -7.08
C THR A 23 -7.53 10.21 -7.52
N LEU A 24 -7.72 9.17 -6.72
CA LEU A 24 -8.65 8.08 -7.03
C LEU A 24 -10.10 8.35 -6.59
N GLY A 25 -10.31 9.07 -5.49
CA GLY A 25 -11.65 9.30 -4.92
C GLY A 25 -12.39 10.53 -5.47
N PHE A 26 -11.69 11.64 -5.75
CA PHE A 26 -12.33 12.87 -6.26
C PHE A 26 -12.98 12.72 -7.64
N PRO A 27 -12.43 11.94 -8.59
CA PRO A 27 -13.10 11.71 -9.87
C PRO A 27 -14.51 11.13 -9.71
N LEU A 28 -14.74 10.24 -8.73
CA LEU A 28 -16.07 9.70 -8.44
C LEU A 28 -17.05 10.81 -8.02
N VAL A 29 -16.59 11.77 -7.22
CA VAL A 29 -17.38 12.93 -6.77
C VAL A 29 -17.68 13.85 -7.96
N ILE A 30 -16.66 14.23 -8.73
CA ILE A 30 -16.81 15.13 -9.88
C ILE A 30 -17.73 14.52 -10.94
N MET A 31 -17.57 13.23 -11.24
CA MET A 31 -18.44 12.49 -12.15
C MET A 31 -19.89 12.50 -11.67
N ALA A 32 -20.15 12.27 -10.38
CA ALA A 32 -21.50 12.30 -9.81
C ALA A 32 -22.13 13.70 -9.88
N LEU A 33 -21.34 14.77 -9.65
CA LEU A 33 -21.78 16.16 -9.80
C LEU A 33 -22.11 16.51 -11.24
N LEU A 34 -21.26 16.15 -12.21
CA LEU A 34 -21.52 16.37 -13.64
C LEU A 34 -22.76 15.62 -14.11
N TRP A 35 -22.95 14.38 -13.66
CA TRP A 35 -24.15 13.60 -13.96
C TRP A 35 -25.42 14.24 -13.39
N LYS A 36 -25.37 14.74 -12.15
CA LYS A 36 -26.48 15.46 -11.51
C LYS A 36 -26.80 16.75 -12.25
N HIS A 37 -25.81 17.58 -12.55
CA HIS A 37 -25.99 18.79 -13.34
C HIS A 37 -26.66 18.49 -14.68
N ASN A 38 -26.19 17.48 -15.42
CA ASN A 38 -26.79 17.10 -16.70
C ASN A 38 -28.25 16.62 -16.57
N ARG A 39 -28.64 16.05 -15.43
CA ARG A 39 -30.01 15.57 -15.17
C ARG A 39 -30.94 16.67 -14.67
N THR A 40 -30.45 17.61 -13.86
CA THR A 40 -31.30 18.58 -13.16
C THR A 40 -31.20 20.01 -13.70
N GLY A 41 -30.15 20.33 -14.47
CA GLY A 41 -29.87 21.69 -14.94
C GLY A 41 -29.47 22.67 -13.82
N VAL A 42 -29.21 22.18 -12.60
CA VAL A 42 -28.82 23.05 -11.47
C VAL A 42 -27.35 23.41 -11.58
N GLU A 43 -27.05 24.72 -11.64
CA GLU A 43 -25.69 25.25 -11.83
C GLU A 43 -24.75 25.00 -10.64
N ASP A 44 -25.27 24.92 -9.41
CA ASP A 44 -24.45 24.65 -8.22
C ASP A 44 -23.62 23.36 -8.37
N TYR A 45 -24.19 22.31 -8.96
CA TYR A 45 -23.49 21.05 -9.19
C TYR A 45 -22.31 21.22 -10.14
N PHE A 46 -22.44 22.07 -11.16
CA PHE A 46 -21.38 22.32 -12.11
C PHE A 46 -20.28 23.21 -11.51
N ARG A 47 -20.66 24.20 -10.71
CA ARG A 47 -19.71 25.01 -9.92
C ARG A 47 -18.90 24.13 -8.96
N ASP A 48 -19.57 23.26 -8.22
CA ASP A 48 -18.92 22.32 -7.31
C ASP A 48 -17.98 21.36 -8.05
N ALA A 49 -18.38 20.89 -9.25
CA ALA A 49 -17.51 20.07 -10.10
C ALA A 49 -16.24 20.83 -10.52
N LYS A 50 -16.33 22.12 -10.85
CA LYS A 50 -15.17 22.97 -11.16
C LYS A 50 -14.25 23.17 -9.95
N ILE A 51 -14.80 23.39 -8.76
CA ILE A 51 -14.03 23.54 -7.52
C ILE A 51 -13.28 22.24 -7.21
N ALA A 52 -13.99 21.12 -7.20
CA ALA A 52 -13.39 19.80 -6.96
C ALA A 52 -12.33 19.45 -8.03
N THR A 53 -12.53 19.84 -9.28
CA THR A 53 -11.52 19.69 -10.35
C THR A 53 -10.27 20.52 -10.08
N SER A 54 -10.42 21.75 -9.60
CA SER A 54 -9.28 22.60 -9.24
C SER A 54 -8.46 22.00 -8.11
N VAL A 55 -9.13 21.44 -7.09
CA VAL A 55 -8.47 20.72 -6.00
C VAL A 55 -7.77 19.46 -6.53
N LEU A 56 -8.42 18.68 -7.39
CA LEU A 56 -7.82 17.50 -8.03
C LEU A 56 -6.58 17.87 -8.85
N ALA A 57 -6.58 18.98 -9.57
CA ALA A 57 -5.43 19.43 -10.37
C ALA A 57 -4.20 19.74 -9.49
N VAL A 58 -4.40 20.49 -8.40
CA VAL A 58 -3.32 20.79 -7.44
C VAL A 58 -2.85 19.50 -6.75
N ASN A 59 -3.79 18.66 -6.32
CA ASN A 59 -3.50 17.37 -5.72
C ASN A 59 -2.67 16.48 -6.65
N PHE A 60 -3.03 16.42 -7.93
CA PHE A 60 -2.36 15.57 -8.91
C PHE A 60 -0.91 16.01 -9.12
N ALA A 61 -0.64 17.31 -9.20
CA ALA A 61 0.72 17.83 -9.27
C ALA A 61 1.55 17.47 -8.02
N LEU A 62 0.96 17.61 -6.83
CA LEU A 62 1.60 17.23 -5.57
C LEU A 62 1.81 15.71 -5.46
N GLY A 63 0.85 14.93 -5.94
CA GLY A 63 0.91 13.49 -6.05
C GLY A 63 2.08 13.06 -6.93
N ALA A 64 2.24 13.68 -8.10
CA ALA A 64 3.38 13.44 -8.99
C ALA A 64 4.72 13.78 -8.30
N ILE A 65 4.85 14.96 -7.69
CA ILE A 65 6.09 15.37 -6.99
C ILE A 65 6.44 14.40 -5.86
N THR A 66 5.47 14.05 -5.01
CA THR A 66 5.70 13.13 -3.89
C THR A 66 5.91 11.69 -4.36
N GLY A 67 5.27 11.27 -5.45
CA GLY A 67 5.47 9.96 -6.07
C GLY A 67 6.89 9.81 -6.59
N THR A 68 7.37 10.83 -7.32
CA THR A 68 8.77 10.91 -7.77
C THR A 68 9.75 10.83 -6.60
N LEU A 69 9.48 11.49 -5.47
CA LEU A 69 10.32 11.37 -4.27
C LEU A 69 10.33 9.96 -3.68
N VAL A 70 9.19 9.26 -3.67
CA VAL A 70 9.09 7.87 -3.21
C VAL A 70 9.82 6.92 -4.16
N GLU A 71 9.68 7.12 -5.48
CA GLU A 71 10.36 6.33 -6.52
C GLU A 71 11.88 6.49 -6.44
N PHE A 72 12.39 7.73 -6.39
CA PHE A 72 13.82 7.96 -6.14
C PHE A 72 14.25 7.43 -4.79
N GLY A 73 13.39 7.46 -3.77
CA GLY A 73 13.64 6.78 -2.50
C GLY A 73 13.87 5.28 -2.69
N LEU A 74 13.04 4.60 -3.48
CA LEU A 74 13.20 3.18 -3.80
C LEU A 74 14.53 2.91 -4.52
N VAL A 75 14.92 3.77 -5.47
CA VAL A 75 16.16 3.59 -6.26
C VAL A 75 17.42 3.95 -5.47
N GLN A 76 17.42 5.03 -4.69
CA GLN A 76 18.61 5.53 -4.00
C GLN A 76 18.77 5.00 -2.57
N ALA A 77 17.68 4.84 -1.83
CA ALA A 77 17.72 4.36 -0.44
C ALA A 77 17.65 2.83 -0.36
N TRP A 78 16.89 2.21 -1.28
CA TRP A 78 16.66 0.75 -1.33
C TRP A 78 17.03 0.11 -2.67
N PRO A 79 18.20 0.43 -3.27
CA PRO A 79 18.60 -0.05 -4.59
C PRO A 79 18.59 -1.57 -4.71
N GLY A 80 18.93 -2.30 -3.64
CA GLY A 80 18.85 -3.77 -3.66
C GLY A 80 17.43 -4.28 -3.88
N THR A 81 16.40 -3.52 -3.47
CA THR A 81 15.00 -3.86 -3.75
C THR A 81 14.73 -3.82 -5.24
N ILE A 82 15.16 -2.77 -5.95
CA ILE A 82 15.01 -2.69 -7.41
C ILE A 82 15.64 -3.90 -8.08
N VAL A 83 16.83 -4.32 -7.65
CA VAL A 83 17.47 -5.48 -8.27
C VAL A 83 16.76 -6.78 -7.93
N ALA A 84 16.32 -6.95 -6.68
CA ALA A 84 15.52 -8.11 -6.27
C ALA A 84 14.21 -8.21 -7.06
N ILE A 85 13.59 -7.07 -7.39
CA ILE A 85 12.31 -7.03 -8.10
C ILE A 85 12.42 -6.84 -9.61
N ALA A 86 13.61 -6.57 -10.15
CA ALA A 86 13.82 -6.17 -11.55
C ALA A 86 13.25 -7.18 -12.55
N THR A 87 13.23 -8.46 -12.19
CA THR A 87 12.87 -9.56 -13.09
C THR A 87 11.36 -9.74 -13.26
N PHE A 88 10.55 -9.21 -12.33
CA PHE A 88 9.11 -9.40 -12.32
C PHE A 88 8.31 -8.10 -12.10
N ALA A 89 8.89 -7.09 -11.45
CA ALA A 89 8.24 -5.81 -11.21
C ALA A 89 8.50 -4.83 -12.36
N PHE A 90 9.49 -5.08 -13.22
CA PHE A 90 9.75 -4.22 -14.38
C PHE A 90 8.52 -4.11 -15.28
N THR A 91 7.82 -5.21 -15.56
CA THR A 91 6.60 -5.19 -16.39
C THR A 91 5.48 -4.34 -15.78
N PRO A 92 5.03 -4.56 -14.53
CA PRO A 92 3.99 -3.70 -13.95
C PRO A 92 4.45 -2.25 -13.79
N LEU A 93 5.72 -1.99 -13.45
CA LEU A 93 6.25 -0.61 -13.36
C LEU A 93 6.28 0.08 -14.74
N ALA A 94 6.67 -0.63 -15.79
CA ALA A 94 6.68 -0.08 -17.15
C ALA A 94 5.25 0.25 -17.63
N PHE A 95 4.28 -0.63 -17.36
CA PHE A 95 2.88 -0.34 -17.67
C PHE A 95 2.30 0.78 -16.79
N GLU A 96 2.80 0.94 -15.57
CA GLU A 96 2.39 2.02 -14.68
C GLU A 96 2.83 3.38 -15.24
N LEU A 97 4.04 3.48 -15.81
CA LEU A 97 4.48 4.69 -16.53
C LEU A 97 3.57 5.04 -17.71
N VAL A 98 3.11 4.03 -18.47
CA VAL A 98 2.17 4.25 -19.59
C VAL A 98 0.81 4.72 -19.06
N ALA A 99 0.30 4.08 -18.00
CA ALA A 99 -0.96 4.47 -17.37
C ALA A 99 -0.89 5.90 -16.81
N PHE A 100 0.20 6.26 -16.15
CA PHE A 100 0.47 7.61 -15.64
C PHE A 100 0.53 8.67 -16.75
N ALA A 101 1.17 8.37 -17.89
CA ALA A 101 1.18 9.27 -19.04
C ALA A 101 -0.25 9.51 -19.59
N CYS A 102 -1.07 8.45 -19.66
CA CYS A 102 -2.47 8.57 -20.05
C CYS A 102 -3.29 9.38 -19.04
N GLU A 103 -3.04 9.21 -17.74
CA GLU A 103 -3.66 10.02 -16.68
C GLU A 103 -3.38 11.51 -16.87
N ILE A 104 -2.11 11.90 -17.08
CA ILE A 104 -1.73 13.30 -17.30
C ILE A 104 -2.49 13.86 -18.51
N ALA A 105 -2.42 13.16 -19.65
CA ALA A 105 -3.02 13.63 -20.90
C ALA A 105 -4.54 13.80 -20.77
N LEU A 106 -5.23 12.82 -20.16
CA LEU A 106 -6.68 12.85 -19.99
C LEU A 106 -7.12 13.86 -18.94
N LEU A 107 -6.36 14.05 -17.85
CA LEU A 107 -6.68 15.06 -16.84
C LEU A 107 -6.52 16.47 -17.41
N VAL A 108 -5.45 16.74 -18.16
CA VAL A 108 -5.25 18.03 -18.85
C VAL A 108 -6.38 18.26 -19.85
N LEU A 109 -6.72 17.26 -20.67
CA LEU A 109 -7.83 17.33 -21.61
C LEU A 109 -9.16 17.63 -20.89
N PHE A 110 -9.43 16.95 -19.77
CA PHE A 110 -10.62 17.19 -18.96
C PHE A 110 -10.64 18.64 -18.43
N ILE A 111 -9.55 19.12 -17.84
CA ILE A 111 -9.43 20.47 -17.29
C ILE A 111 -9.66 21.54 -18.37
N VAL A 112 -9.07 21.39 -19.55
CA VAL A 112 -9.19 22.38 -20.64
C VAL A 112 -10.60 22.39 -21.24
N THR A 113 -11.24 21.22 -21.34
CA THR A 113 -12.57 21.09 -21.96
C THR A 113 -13.73 21.34 -21.00
N LEU A 114 -13.52 21.31 -19.68
CA LEU A 114 -14.57 21.49 -18.68
C LEU A 114 -15.33 22.83 -18.85
N GLY A 115 -16.59 22.76 -19.25
CA GLY A 115 -17.43 23.95 -19.53
C GLY A 115 -17.33 24.52 -20.94
N LYS A 116 -16.48 23.94 -21.81
CA LYS A 116 -16.46 24.21 -23.25
C LYS A 116 -17.24 23.16 -24.06
N ILE A 117 -17.46 21.99 -23.47
CA ILE A 117 -18.23 20.88 -24.06
C ILE A 117 -19.38 20.46 -23.15
N LYS A 118 -20.30 19.64 -23.69
CA LYS A 118 -21.44 19.11 -22.94
C LYS A 118 -20.97 18.34 -21.68
N PRO A 119 -21.64 18.49 -20.52
CA PRO A 119 -21.24 17.87 -19.26
C PRO A 119 -20.99 16.35 -19.33
N MET A 120 -21.81 15.62 -20.09
CA MET A 120 -21.62 14.18 -20.27
C MET A 120 -20.35 13.81 -21.05
N LYS A 121 -19.88 14.66 -21.96
CA LYS A 121 -18.59 14.42 -22.63
C LYS A 121 -17.43 14.62 -21.65
N SER A 122 -17.49 15.66 -20.80
CA SER A 122 -16.53 15.86 -19.72
C SER A 122 -16.55 14.69 -18.72
N PHE A 123 -17.73 14.17 -18.38
CA PHE A 123 -17.87 12.95 -17.57
C PHE A 123 -17.11 11.77 -18.20
N LEU A 124 -17.28 11.52 -19.51
CA LEU A 124 -16.61 10.39 -20.18
C LEU A 124 -15.08 10.54 -20.19
N ILE A 125 -14.56 11.75 -20.45
CA ILE A 125 -13.11 12.00 -20.40
C ILE A 125 -12.57 11.70 -18.99
N LEU A 126 -13.28 12.17 -17.96
CA LEU A 126 -12.89 11.91 -16.57
C LEU A 126 -13.02 10.43 -16.18
N ALA A 127 -13.99 9.71 -16.73
CA ALA A 127 -14.13 8.28 -16.53
C ALA A 127 -12.95 7.51 -17.13
N PHE A 128 -12.51 7.87 -18.34
CA PHE A 128 -11.29 7.28 -18.92
C PHE A 128 -10.05 7.60 -18.10
N TYR A 129 -9.90 8.85 -17.65
CA TYR A 129 -8.83 9.22 -16.70
C TYR A 129 -8.85 8.32 -15.47
N TRP A 130 -10.03 8.14 -14.86
CA TRP A 130 -10.18 7.34 -13.65
C TRP A 130 -9.84 5.86 -13.88
N ILE A 131 -10.16 5.30 -15.05
CA ILE A 131 -9.77 3.92 -15.40
C ILE A 131 -8.24 3.77 -15.42
N PHE A 132 -7.50 4.73 -16.01
CA PHE A 132 -6.03 4.68 -16.00
C PHE A 132 -5.45 4.91 -14.60
N ALA A 133 -6.04 5.81 -13.80
CA ALA A 133 -5.65 5.99 -12.40
C ALA A 133 -5.83 4.71 -11.58
N VAL A 134 -6.95 4.00 -11.80
CA VAL A 134 -7.18 2.68 -11.20
C VAL A 134 -6.15 1.66 -11.69
N LEU A 135 -5.82 1.65 -12.99
CA LEU A 135 -4.79 0.77 -13.55
C LEU A 135 -3.42 1.01 -12.90
N SER A 136 -2.99 2.27 -12.73
CA SER A 136 -1.74 2.58 -12.01
C SER A 136 -1.76 2.04 -10.58
N GLY A 137 -2.90 2.22 -9.88
CA GLY A 137 -3.11 1.64 -8.55
C GLY A 137 -3.04 0.11 -8.54
N VAL A 138 -3.62 -0.57 -9.53
CA VAL A 138 -3.53 -2.04 -9.71
C VAL A 138 -2.08 -2.47 -9.86
N LEU A 139 -1.32 -1.83 -10.75
CA LEU A 139 0.04 -2.21 -11.09
C LEU A 139 1.01 -2.02 -9.92
N ILE A 140 0.96 -0.89 -9.23
CA ILE A 140 1.85 -0.64 -8.08
C ILE A 140 1.50 -1.52 -6.88
N THR A 141 0.21 -1.77 -6.63
CA THR A 141 -0.19 -2.66 -5.54
C THR A 141 0.03 -4.13 -5.86
N ALA A 142 0.13 -4.53 -7.13
CA ALA A 142 0.57 -5.87 -7.52
C ALA A 142 2.04 -6.10 -7.12
N VAL A 143 2.93 -5.13 -7.38
CA VAL A 143 4.34 -5.19 -6.93
C VAL A 143 4.40 -5.33 -5.41
N ASN A 144 3.67 -4.49 -4.67
CA ASN A 144 3.63 -4.61 -3.21
C ASN A 144 3.04 -5.95 -2.73
N SER A 145 2.03 -6.48 -3.43
CA SER A 145 1.42 -7.78 -3.11
C SER A 145 2.42 -8.92 -3.25
N TRP A 146 3.26 -8.88 -4.29
CA TRP A 146 4.34 -9.85 -4.45
C TRP A 146 5.37 -9.78 -3.32
N LEU A 147 5.74 -8.59 -2.85
CA LEU A 147 6.64 -8.47 -1.69
C LEU A 147 6.06 -9.15 -0.44
N ILE A 148 4.73 -9.23 -0.31
CA ILE A 148 4.03 -9.88 0.81
C ILE A 148 3.87 -11.39 0.59
N VAL A 149 3.59 -11.80 -0.64
CA VAL A 149 3.45 -13.20 -1.04
C VAL A 149 4.26 -13.36 -2.33
N PRO A 150 5.53 -13.81 -2.24
CA PRO A 150 6.43 -13.89 -3.39
C PRO A 150 6.05 -15.08 -4.27
N TRP A 151 4.90 -14.96 -4.93
CA TRP A 151 4.36 -15.96 -5.84
C TRP A 151 5.38 -16.28 -6.93
N GLY A 152 5.44 -17.54 -7.38
CA GLY A 152 6.45 -18.02 -8.32
C GLY A 152 7.73 -18.56 -7.68
N THR A 153 7.86 -18.50 -6.36
CA THR A 153 9.03 -19.00 -5.61
C THR A 153 8.86 -20.42 -5.07
N GLY A 154 7.69 -21.04 -5.26
CA GLY A 154 7.44 -22.42 -4.89
C GLY A 154 7.68 -22.68 -3.40
N ILE A 155 8.50 -23.71 -3.12
CA ILE A 155 8.76 -24.17 -1.75
C ILE A 155 9.90 -23.42 -1.05
N VAL A 156 10.60 -22.49 -1.71
CA VAL A 156 11.86 -21.90 -1.21
C VAL A 156 11.71 -21.32 0.19
N ALA A 157 10.68 -20.51 0.43
CA ALA A 157 10.43 -19.93 1.75
C ALA A 157 10.04 -21.00 2.79
N LYS A 158 9.26 -22.01 2.40
CA LYS A 158 8.84 -23.11 3.27
C LYS A 158 10.01 -24.01 3.69
N THR A 159 11.02 -24.17 2.83
CA THR A 159 12.26 -24.88 3.17
C THR A 159 13.01 -24.18 4.30
N LEU A 160 12.93 -22.84 4.40
CA LEU A 160 13.52 -22.10 5.53
C LEU A 160 12.57 -22.03 6.73
N TYR A 161 11.27 -21.88 6.48
CA TYR A 161 10.23 -21.65 7.47
C TYR A 161 9.09 -22.67 7.28
N PRO A 162 9.12 -23.82 7.97
CA PRO A 162 8.21 -24.95 7.68
C PRO A 162 6.72 -24.66 7.86
N PHE A 163 6.37 -23.59 8.59
CA PHE A 163 5.01 -23.13 8.78
C PHE A 163 4.49 -22.26 7.62
N MET A 164 5.34 -21.80 6.69
CA MET A 164 4.92 -21.02 5.53
C MET A 164 4.33 -21.92 4.44
N PRO A 165 3.37 -21.43 3.65
CA PRO A 165 2.81 -22.19 2.54
C PRO A 165 3.75 -22.20 1.33
N ASP A 166 3.39 -22.99 0.33
CA ASP A 166 4.03 -22.95 -0.98
C ASP A 166 3.55 -21.71 -1.74
N PHE A 167 4.46 -20.91 -2.28
CA PHE A 167 4.12 -19.69 -3.03
C PHE A 167 3.98 -19.97 -4.53
N GLY A 168 3.02 -20.83 -4.86
CA GLY A 168 2.65 -21.13 -6.25
C GLY A 168 3.66 -22.03 -6.99
N PRO A 169 3.62 -22.05 -8.34
CA PRO A 169 4.59 -22.81 -9.14
C PRO A 169 6.01 -22.27 -8.98
N LEU A 170 7.02 -23.12 -9.23
CA LEU A 170 8.41 -22.72 -9.20
C LEU A 170 8.84 -22.14 -10.55
N TYR A 171 8.87 -20.82 -10.65
CA TYR A 171 9.40 -20.07 -11.81
C TYR A 171 10.72 -19.35 -11.51
N THR A 172 11.27 -19.61 -10.32
CA THR A 172 12.51 -19.00 -9.84
C THR A 172 13.68 -19.94 -10.07
N ASP A 173 14.82 -19.39 -10.50
CA ASP A 173 16.10 -20.10 -10.52
C ASP A 173 16.65 -20.20 -9.09
N VAL A 174 16.36 -21.32 -8.43
CA VAL A 174 16.69 -21.56 -7.01
C VAL A 174 18.21 -21.58 -6.80
N GLU A 175 18.97 -22.12 -7.76
CA GLU A 175 20.42 -22.16 -7.71
C GLU A 175 20.99 -20.74 -7.68
N LYS A 176 20.58 -19.89 -8.64
CA LYS A 176 21.02 -18.49 -8.67
C LYS A 176 20.61 -17.71 -7.42
N LEU A 177 19.37 -17.88 -6.98
CA LEU A 177 18.86 -17.20 -5.79
C LEU A 177 19.67 -17.58 -4.54
N LEU A 178 19.93 -18.86 -4.35
CA LEU A 178 20.64 -19.36 -3.18
C LEU A 178 22.14 -19.00 -3.23
N ALA A 179 22.77 -19.12 -4.39
CA ALA A 179 24.15 -18.67 -4.56
C ALA A 179 24.30 -17.17 -4.25
N LEU A 180 23.40 -16.32 -4.77
CA LEU A 180 23.40 -14.89 -4.44
C LEU A 180 23.20 -14.66 -2.93
N LYS A 181 22.28 -15.38 -2.29
CA LYS A 181 22.05 -15.28 -0.83
C LYS A 181 23.30 -15.66 -0.04
N VAL A 182 23.97 -16.76 -0.39
CA VAL A 182 25.22 -17.18 0.26
C VAL A 182 26.30 -16.11 0.10
N LEU A 183 26.44 -15.53 -1.09
CA LEU A 183 27.42 -14.45 -1.33
C LEU A 183 27.13 -13.20 -0.50
N ILE A 184 25.87 -12.79 -0.39
CA ILE A 184 25.44 -11.67 0.46
C ILE A 184 25.83 -11.94 1.91
N LEU A 185 25.49 -13.11 2.44
CA LEU A 185 25.79 -13.48 3.82
C LEU A 185 27.30 -13.61 4.09
N ALA A 186 28.06 -14.21 3.16
CA ALA A 186 29.48 -14.44 3.32
C ALA A 186 30.30 -13.14 3.17
N THR A 187 29.92 -12.24 2.27
CA THR A 187 30.58 -10.93 2.15
C THR A 187 30.19 -9.98 3.28
N GLY A 188 28.94 -10.08 3.76
CA GLY A 188 28.35 -9.09 4.65
C GLY A 188 28.02 -7.77 3.95
N LEU A 189 28.07 -7.74 2.61
CA LEU A 189 27.76 -6.57 1.80
C LEU A 189 26.28 -6.58 1.38
N PRO A 190 25.64 -5.41 1.28
CA PRO A 190 24.31 -5.31 0.69
C PRO A 190 24.29 -5.83 -0.75
N MET A 191 23.14 -6.34 -1.18
CA MET A 191 22.91 -6.90 -2.52
C MET A 191 23.35 -5.94 -3.64
N GLN A 192 23.14 -4.63 -3.47
CA GLN A 192 23.57 -3.61 -4.42
C GLN A 192 25.08 -3.66 -4.68
N ALA A 193 25.90 -3.83 -3.65
CA ALA A 193 27.37 -3.82 -3.77
C ALA A 193 27.86 -4.97 -4.67
N ILE A 194 27.18 -6.11 -4.59
CA ILE A 194 27.53 -7.33 -5.30
C ILE A 194 27.01 -7.26 -6.75
N LEU A 195 25.75 -6.84 -6.94
CA LEU A 195 25.10 -6.82 -8.26
C LEU A 195 25.56 -5.65 -9.16
N GLN A 196 26.25 -4.65 -8.61
CA GLN A 196 26.90 -3.60 -9.42
C GLN A 196 28.10 -4.12 -10.22
N ILE A 197 28.61 -5.32 -9.90
CA ILE A 197 29.66 -5.96 -10.69
C ILE A 197 29.01 -6.53 -11.97
N PRO A 198 29.43 -6.10 -13.18
CA PRO A 198 28.78 -6.48 -14.43
C PRO A 198 28.65 -7.98 -14.64
N GLU A 199 29.67 -8.75 -14.27
CA GLU A 199 29.73 -10.20 -14.38
C GLU A 199 28.70 -10.88 -13.47
N VAL A 200 28.49 -10.35 -12.26
CA VAL A 200 27.45 -10.82 -11.35
C VAL A 200 26.08 -10.55 -11.96
N SER A 201 25.83 -9.33 -12.43
CA SER A 201 24.53 -8.96 -13.04
C SER A 201 24.22 -9.82 -14.28
N ALA A 202 25.21 -10.12 -15.11
CA ALA A 202 25.03 -11.01 -16.27
C ALA A 202 24.65 -12.45 -15.86
N LYS A 203 25.20 -12.96 -14.75
CA LYS A 203 24.95 -14.33 -14.28
C LYS A 203 23.63 -14.46 -13.49
N PHE A 204 23.35 -13.49 -12.61
CA PHE A 204 22.24 -13.53 -11.64
C PHE A 204 21.07 -12.58 -11.96
N GLY A 205 21.18 -11.75 -12.99
CA GLY A 205 20.24 -10.67 -13.27
C GLY A 205 18.81 -11.11 -13.62
N VAL A 206 18.61 -12.39 -14.00
CA VAL A 206 17.30 -13.00 -14.20
C VAL A 206 17.10 -14.14 -13.19
N LEU A 207 16.26 -13.89 -12.18
CA LEU A 207 15.90 -14.80 -11.10
C LEU A 207 14.52 -15.43 -11.30
N LEU A 208 13.57 -14.71 -11.92
CA LEU A 208 12.22 -15.19 -12.24
C LEU A 208 12.02 -15.17 -13.75
N TYR A 209 11.53 -16.29 -14.31
CA TYR A 209 11.37 -16.45 -15.76
C TYR A 209 10.03 -15.92 -16.30
N ASP A 210 9.00 -15.82 -15.46
CA ASP A 210 7.67 -15.30 -15.85
C ASP A 210 7.42 -13.93 -15.21
N PRO A 211 7.40 -12.84 -15.99
CA PRO A 211 7.22 -11.49 -15.48
C PRO A 211 5.77 -11.19 -15.05
N TYR A 212 4.80 -12.04 -15.41
CA TYR A 212 3.37 -11.82 -15.10
C TYR A 212 2.95 -12.41 -13.75
N VAL A 213 3.83 -13.14 -13.09
CA VAL A 213 3.60 -13.80 -11.80
C VAL A 213 3.10 -12.84 -10.71
N THR A 214 3.50 -11.57 -10.77
CA THR A 214 3.04 -10.53 -9.85
C THR A 214 1.57 -10.16 -10.00
N LEU A 215 1.05 -10.23 -11.23
CA LEU A 215 -0.33 -9.87 -11.56
C LEU A 215 -1.29 -11.04 -11.32
N LEU A 216 -0.79 -12.27 -11.36
CA LEU A 216 -1.60 -13.49 -11.36
C LEU A 216 -1.73 -14.18 -10.00
N SER A 217 -1.11 -13.66 -8.93
CA SER A 217 -1.18 -14.33 -7.62
C SER A 217 -2.60 -14.23 -7.01
N PRO A 218 -3.11 -15.30 -6.36
CA PRO A 218 -4.40 -15.27 -5.66
C PRO A 218 -4.49 -14.18 -4.59
N TYR A 219 -3.37 -13.93 -3.90
CA TYR A 219 -3.23 -12.86 -2.91
C TYR A 219 -3.32 -11.45 -3.52
N ALA A 220 -2.81 -11.25 -4.74
CA ALA A 220 -2.81 -9.93 -5.37
C ALA A 220 -4.24 -9.42 -5.59
N LEU A 221 -5.19 -10.25 -6.03
CA LEU A 221 -6.54 -9.79 -6.31
C LEU A 221 -7.24 -9.20 -5.07
N SER A 222 -7.26 -9.94 -3.96
CA SER A 222 -7.89 -9.47 -2.71
C SER A 222 -7.20 -8.22 -2.18
N SER A 223 -5.87 -8.20 -2.26
CA SER A 223 -5.02 -7.08 -1.85
C SER A 223 -5.25 -5.82 -2.68
N ILE A 224 -5.24 -5.92 -4.01
CA ILE A 224 -5.47 -4.83 -4.96
C ILE A 224 -6.84 -4.22 -4.72
N LEU A 225 -7.89 -5.05 -4.67
CA LEU A 225 -9.26 -4.58 -4.45
C LEU A 225 -9.41 -3.89 -3.09
N HIS A 226 -8.87 -4.48 -2.02
CA HIS A 226 -8.92 -3.89 -0.68
C HIS A 226 -8.21 -2.53 -0.62
N ASN A 227 -7.05 -2.39 -1.28
CA ASN A 227 -6.29 -1.14 -1.29
C ASN A 227 -6.96 -0.05 -2.13
N LEU A 228 -7.46 -0.39 -3.33
CA LEU A 228 -8.12 0.57 -4.22
C LEU A 228 -9.41 1.11 -3.62
N PHE A 229 -10.28 0.25 -3.08
CA PHE A 229 -11.53 0.70 -2.47
C PHE A 229 -11.28 1.48 -1.16
N ALA A 230 -10.24 1.16 -0.40
CA ALA A 230 -9.80 2.01 0.72
C ALA A 230 -9.43 3.42 0.23
N ALA A 231 -8.66 3.53 -0.86
CA ALA A 231 -8.27 4.81 -1.43
C ALA A 231 -9.47 5.60 -1.96
N PHE A 232 -10.41 4.95 -2.67
CA PHE A 232 -11.67 5.58 -3.11
C PHE A 232 -12.46 6.12 -1.91
N LEU A 233 -12.54 5.33 -0.84
CA LEU A 233 -13.29 5.69 0.35
C LEU A 233 -12.65 6.88 1.09
N VAL A 234 -11.32 6.91 1.21
CA VAL A 234 -10.60 8.04 1.81
C VAL A 234 -10.76 9.31 0.97
N GLY A 235 -10.58 9.25 -0.35
CA GLY A 235 -10.72 10.43 -1.20
C GLY A 235 -12.15 11.00 -1.21
N THR A 236 -13.17 10.13 -1.27
CA THR A 236 -14.58 10.56 -1.22
C THR A 236 -14.99 11.08 0.17
N SER A 237 -14.43 10.52 1.26
CA SER A 237 -14.69 11.02 2.61
C SER A 237 -14.06 12.39 2.88
N ILE A 238 -12.88 12.69 2.30
CA ILE A 238 -12.27 14.01 2.33
C ILE A 238 -13.19 15.05 1.66
N ALA A 239 -13.72 14.74 0.48
CA ALA A 239 -14.67 15.62 -0.21
C ALA A 239 -15.94 15.85 0.62
N LEU A 240 -16.51 14.77 1.19
CA LEU A 240 -17.69 14.85 2.06
C LEU A 240 -17.44 15.74 3.28
N LEU A 241 -16.29 15.57 3.95
CA LEU A 241 -15.89 16.38 5.08
C LEU A 241 -15.75 17.86 4.70
N GLY A 242 -15.17 18.15 3.53
CA GLY A 242 -15.08 19.50 2.98
C GLY A 242 -16.44 20.17 2.84
N TYR A 243 -17.42 19.48 2.23
CA TYR A 243 -18.80 19.99 2.14
C TYR A 243 -19.44 20.19 3.51
N ALA A 244 -19.26 19.26 4.44
CA ALA A 244 -19.85 19.33 5.78
C ALA A 244 -19.30 20.50 6.60
N ILE A 245 -17.98 20.75 6.55
CA ILE A 245 -17.34 21.90 7.19
C ILE A 245 -17.91 23.21 6.64
N ARG A 246 -18.00 23.33 5.31
CA ARG A 246 -18.51 24.56 4.67
C ARG A 246 -19.99 24.79 4.94
N HIS A 247 -20.80 23.72 4.92
CA HIS A 247 -22.21 23.81 5.29
C HIS A 247 -22.37 24.29 6.74
N TYR A 248 -21.57 23.75 7.67
CA TYR A 248 -21.60 24.16 9.07
C TYR A 248 -21.17 25.62 9.29
N GLN A 249 -20.15 26.09 8.56
CA GLN A 249 -19.63 27.46 8.67
C GLN A 249 -20.54 28.52 8.05
N THR A 250 -21.15 28.21 6.90
CA THR A 250 -21.88 29.20 6.09
C THR A 250 -23.40 29.08 6.19
N GLY A 251 -23.91 27.90 6.55
CA GLY A 251 -25.34 27.58 6.50
C GLY A 251 -25.90 27.45 5.08
N GLU A 252 -25.08 27.55 4.03
CA GLU A 252 -25.58 27.55 2.66
C GLU A 252 -26.08 26.17 2.22
N GLU A 253 -27.26 26.15 1.60
CA GLU A 253 -27.92 24.93 1.09
C GLU A 253 -27.14 24.23 -0.04
N ARG A 254 -26.30 24.96 -0.79
CA ARG A 254 -25.51 24.36 -1.87
C ARG A 254 -24.59 23.24 -1.35
N TYR A 255 -23.97 23.43 -0.19
CA TYR A 255 -23.08 22.42 0.38
C TYR A 255 -23.86 21.19 0.86
N LEU A 256 -25.11 21.37 1.31
CA LEU A 256 -26.01 20.26 1.60
C LEU A 256 -26.37 19.46 0.34
N ARG A 257 -26.53 20.13 -0.82
CA ARG A 257 -26.70 19.44 -2.10
C ARG A 257 -25.47 18.60 -2.44
N GLY A 258 -24.25 19.11 -2.21
CA GLY A 258 -22.99 18.37 -2.35
C GLY A 258 -22.96 17.12 -1.46
N ILE A 259 -23.28 17.26 -0.16
CA ILE A 259 -23.39 16.13 0.78
C ILE A 259 -24.37 15.06 0.26
N LYS A 260 -25.54 15.46 -0.25
CA LYS A 260 -26.55 14.54 -0.80
C LYS A 260 -26.08 13.79 -2.05
N VAL A 261 -25.08 14.31 -2.77
CA VAL A 261 -24.45 13.64 -3.92
C VAL A 261 -23.38 12.66 -3.46
N VAL A 262 -22.55 13.03 -2.49
CA VAL A 262 -21.40 12.22 -2.04
C VAL A 262 -21.79 11.11 -1.07
N ALA A 263 -22.75 11.36 -0.16
CA ALA A 263 -23.12 10.41 0.89
C ALA A 263 -23.52 9.01 0.38
N PRO A 264 -24.30 8.85 -0.72
CA PRO A 264 -24.59 7.53 -1.29
C PRO A 264 -23.34 6.78 -1.78
N ILE A 265 -22.37 7.49 -2.36
CA ILE A 265 -21.11 6.88 -2.85
C ILE A 265 -20.33 6.32 -1.66
N VAL A 266 -20.15 7.15 -0.63
CA VAL A 266 -19.45 6.77 0.61
C VAL A 266 -20.16 5.60 1.29
N PHE A 267 -21.49 5.59 1.36
CA PHE A 267 -22.27 4.49 1.93
C PHE A 267 -22.02 3.17 1.18
N VAL A 268 -22.05 3.18 -0.15
CA VAL A 268 -21.78 1.97 -0.95
C VAL A 268 -20.33 1.48 -0.76
N LEU A 269 -19.37 2.40 -0.72
CA LEU A 269 -17.97 2.06 -0.46
C LEU A 269 -17.78 1.47 0.95
N PHE A 270 -18.43 2.04 1.97
CA PHE A 270 -18.44 1.49 3.33
C PHE A 270 -19.20 0.17 3.45
N LEU A 271 -20.16 -0.11 2.58
CA LEU A 271 -20.80 -1.42 2.52
C LEU A 271 -19.82 -2.46 1.96
N ALA A 272 -19.14 -2.17 0.86
CA ALA A 272 -18.24 -3.11 0.20
C ALA A 272 -16.89 -3.32 0.94
N GLN A 273 -16.26 -2.22 1.38
CA GLN A 273 -14.87 -2.22 1.84
C GLN A 273 -14.62 -3.07 3.11
N PRO A 274 -15.28 -2.82 4.26
CA PRO A 274 -15.07 -3.62 5.46
C PRO A 274 -15.69 -5.03 5.38
N THR A 275 -16.88 -5.19 4.75
CA THR A 275 -17.63 -6.46 4.83
C THR A 275 -17.17 -7.50 3.81
N ILE A 276 -16.88 -7.10 2.57
CA ILE A 276 -16.51 -8.01 1.50
C ILE A 276 -14.99 -7.98 1.35
N LEU A 277 -14.44 -6.82 0.98
CA LEU A 277 -13.03 -6.71 0.61
C LEU A 277 -12.09 -6.88 1.81
N GLY A 278 -12.50 -6.41 2.99
CA GLY A 278 -11.80 -6.61 4.26
C GLY A 278 -11.77 -8.07 4.68
N HIS A 279 -12.88 -8.78 4.54
CA HIS A 279 -12.96 -10.21 4.84
C HIS A 279 -12.10 -11.04 3.89
N LEU A 280 -12.20 -10.81 2.56
CA LEU A 280 -11.37 -11.49 1.56
C LEU A 280 -9.86 -11.28 1.80
N MET A 281 -9.47 -10.06 2.15
CA MET A 281 -8.09 -9.76 2.55
C MET A 281 -7.70 -10.51 3.83
N GLY A 282 -8.57 -10.58 4.83
CA GLY A 282 -8.35 -11.35 6.06
C GLY A 282 -8.08 -12.83 5.80
N VAL A 283 -8.93 -13.47 4.98
CA VAL A 283 -8.76 -14.87 4.56
C VAL A 283 -7.42 -15.08 3.85
N SER A 284 -7.04 -14.15 2.95
CA SER A 284 -5.76 -14.21 2.24
C SER A 284 -4.55 -14.06 3.19
N VAL A 285 -4.67 -13.28 4.27
CA VAL A 285 -3.60 -13.17 5.29
C VAL A 285 -3.45 -14.47 6.07
N VAL A 286 -4.56 -15.10 6.45
CA VAL A 286 -4.57 -16.39 7.15
C VAL A 286 -3.89 -17.48 6.33
N GLU A 287 -4.17 -17.51 5.02
CA GLU A 287 -3.62 -18.50 4.10
C GLU A 287 -2.14 -18.29 3.80
N TYR A 288 -1.73 -17.05 3.53
CA TYR A 288 -0.39 -16.76 3.00
C TYR A 288 0.60 -16.15 3.99
N ASN A 289 0.15 -15.63 5.13
CA ASN A 289 0.97 -14.89 6.09
C ASN A 289 0.70 -15.32 7.55
N PRO A 290 1.04 -16.56 7.93
CA PRO A 290 0.73 -17.11 9.26
C PRO A 290 1.37 -16.31 10.41
N THR A 291 2.61 -15.81 10.24
CA THR A 291 3.26 -14.98 11.27
C THR A 291 2.51 -13.66 11.50
N LYS A 292 2.02 -13.04 10.42
CA LYS A 292 1.23 -11.81 10.50
C LYS A 292 -0.09 -12.04 11.19
N PHE A 293 -0.78 -13.13 10.85
CA PHE A 293 -2.04 -13.49 11.49
C PHE A 293 -1.84 -13.75 12.99
N ALA A 294 -0.82 -14.53 13.38
CA ALA A 294 -0.48 -14.75 14.78
C ALA A 294 -0.19 -13.43 15.54
N MET A 295 0.49 -12.47 14.89
CA MET A 295 0.71 -11.15 15.48
C MET A 295 -0.57 -10.32 15.61
N MET A 296 -1.43 -10.34 14.58
CA MET A 296 -2.72 -9.64 14.58
C MET A 296 -3.61 -10.13 15.71
N GLU A 297 -3.58 -11.42 16.00
CA GLU A 297 -4.39 -12.06 17.04
C GLU A 297 -3.69 -12.14 18.42
N ASN A 298 -2.49 -11.54 18.57
CA ASN A 298 -1.66 -11.63 19.77
C ASN A 298 -1.48 -13.08 20.27
N ALA A 299 -1.38 -14.02 19.34
CA ALA A 299 -1.35 -15.45 19.59
C ALA A 299 0.08 -15.93 19.91
N LEU A 300 0.56 -15.68 21.14
CA LEU A 300 1.83 -16.27 21.60
C LEU A 300 1.74 -17.79 21.71
N GLU A 301 0.61 -18.28 22.20
CA GLU A 301 0.23 -19.69 22.26
C GLU A 301 -1.01 -19.92 21.42
N SER A 302 -1.16 -21.14 20.90
CA SER A 302 -2.30 -21.51 20.07
C SER A 302 -3.54 -21.64 20.94
N TYR A 303 -4.60 -20.90 20.60
CA TYR A 303 -5.82 -20.84 21.41
C TYR A 303 -7.07 -21.06 20.57
N HIS A 304 -8.19 -21.27 21.25
CA HIS A 304 -9.49 -21.45 20.61
C HIS A 304 -10.36 -20.21 20.83
N ASN A 305 -10.88 -19.64 19.74
CA ASN A 305 -11.88 -18.58 19.77
C ASN A 305 -12.86 -18.79 18.61
N PRO A 306 -14.13 -19.15 18.89
CA PRO A 306 -15.06 -19.57 17.84
C PRO A 306 -15.46 -18.43 16.89
N ILE A 307 -15.47 -17.19 17.35
CA ILE A 307 -15.85 -16.04 16.52
C ILE A 307 -14.73 -15.74 15.53
N ILE A 308 -13.51 -15.62 16.03
CA ILE A 308 -12.35 -15.31 15.20
C ILE A 308 -12.06 -16.47 14.25
N ALA A 309 -12.18 -17.72 14.73
CA ALA A 309 -11.99 -18.90 13.90
C ALA A 309 -13.03 -19.00 12.77
N LEU A 310 -14.31 -18.70 13.05
CA LEU A 310 -15.34 -18.64 12.01
C LEU A 310 -15.02 -17.57 10.96
N VAL A 311 -14.60 -16.38 11.37
CA VAL A 311 -14.28 -15.28 10.45
C VAL A 311 -12.98 -15.54 9.66
N ALA A 312 -11.99 -16.18 10.27
CA ALA A 312 -10.69 -16.43 9.65
C ALA A 312 -10.68 -17.68 8.76
N TYR A 313 -11.35 -18.76 9.19
CA TYR A 313 -11.26 -20.08 8.57
C TYR A 313 -12.58 -20.62 8.04
N GLY A 314 -13.73 -20.01 8.38
CA GLY A 314 -15.04 -20.59 8.11
C GLY A 314 -15.41 -21.77 9.01
N ASP A 315 -14.57 -22.10 10.00
CA ASP A 315 -14.76 -23.20 10.95
C ASP A 315 -14.60 -22.68 12.39
N PRO A 316 -15.67 -22.64 13.19
CA PRO A 316 -15.59 -22.14 14.57
C PRO A 316 -14.81 -23.08 15.50
N TYR A 317 -14.57 -24.34 15.12
CA TYR A 317 -13.85 -25.32 15.94
C TYR A 317 -12.33 -25.28 15.74
N ARG A 318 -11.86 -24.66 14.64
CA ARG A 318 -10.45 -24.57 14.32
C ARG A 318 -9.70 -23.68 15.32
N LYS A 319 -8.53 -24.14 15.79
CA LYS A 319 -7.65 -23.34 16.65
C LYS A 319 -6.95 -22.24 15.86
N ILE A 320 -6.72 -21.11 16.52
CA ILE A 320 -5.85 -20.05 16.04
C ILE A 320 -4.43 -20.48 16.34
N MET A 321 -3.62 -20.67 15.29
CA MET A 321 -2.25 -21.11 15.42
C MET A 321 -1.37 -19.94 15.87
N GLY A 322 -0.75 -20.10 17.04
CA GLY A 322 0.14 -19.11 17.65
C GLY A 322 1.62 -19.37 17.39
N PHE A 323 2.47 -18.54 18.02
CA PHE A 323 3.92 -18.65 17.90
C PHE A 323 4.50 -19.93 18.51
N ASP A 324 3.81 -20.61 19.42
CA ASP A 324 4.13 -21.96 19.90
C ASP A 324 4.16 -22.99 18.75
N TYR A 325 3.16 -22.96 17.87
CA TYR A 325 3.10 -23.81 16.69
C TYR A 325 4.18 -23.42 15.67
N LEU A 326 4.40 -22.13 15.44
CA LEU A 326 5.42 -21.66 14.50
C LEU A 326 6.83 -22.05 14.99
N ARG A 327 7.10 -21.92 16.29
CA ARG A 327 8.36 -22.34 16.91
C ARG A 327 8.56 -23.84 16.82
N SER A 328 7.56 -24.64 17.19
CA SER A 328 7.65 -26.10 17.07
C SER A 328 7.83 -26.56 15.61
N SER A 329 7.30 -25.82 14.65
CA SER A 329 7.58 -26.07 13.23
C SER A 329 9.04 -25.78 12.85
N CYS A 330 9.67 -24.75 13.41
CA CYS A 330 11.11 -24.50 13.23
C CYS A 330 11.98 -25.60 13.86
N GLU A 331 11.54 -26.20 14.97
CA GLU A 331 12.24 -27.30 15.65
C GLU A 331 12.36 -28.55 14.77
N LEU A 332 11.45 -28.74 13.80
CA LEU A 332 11.46 -29.86 12.86
C LEU A 332 12.72 -29.89 11.97
N HIS A 333 13.43 -28.76 11.83
CA HIS A 333 14.71 -28.71 11.14
C HIS A 333 15.79 -29.55 11.83
N GLY A 334 15.69 -29.77 13.15
CA GLY A 334 16.72 -30.47 13.92
C GLY A 334 18.09 -29.81 13.74
N ASP A 335 19.06 -30.59 13.27
CA ASP A 335 20.43 -30.13 12.98
C ASP A 335 20.68 -29.80 11.51
N ALA A 336 19.63 -29.73 10.68
CA ALA A 336 19.76 -29.41 9.27
C ALA A 336 20.40 -28.02 9.07
N LYS A 337 21.32 -27.96 8.11
CA LYS A 337 22.16 -26.79 7.82
C LYS A 337 21.82 -26.18 6.48
N LEU A 338 22.07 -24.88 6.33
CA LEU A 338 21.89 -24.18 5.06
C LEU A 338 22.71 -24.82 3.93
N GLY A 339 23.91 -25.31 4.25
CA GLY A 339 24.75 -26.01 3.28
C GLY A 339 24.17 -27.31 2.73
N GLU A 340 23.26 -27.96 3.45
CA GLU A 340 22.57 -29.16 2.95
C GLU A 340 21.53 -28.80 1.89
N ILE A 341 20.79 -27.70 2.09
CA ILE A 341 19.91 -27.14 1.06
C ILE A 341 20.72 -26.75 -0.17
N ALA A 342 21.84 -26.04 0.02
CA ALA A 342 22.71 -25.61 -1.08
C ALA A 342 23.21 -26.81 -1.89
N LYS A 343 23.69 -27.86 -1.23
CA LYS A 343 24.13 -29.09 -1.92
C LYS A 343 22.99 -29.79 -2.65
N SER A 344 21.75 -29.74 -2.15
CA SER A 344 20.59 -30.37 -2.80
C SER A 344 20.26 -29.78 -4.18
N VAL A 345 20.66 -28.52 -4.43
CA VAL A 345 20.51 -27.84 -5.73
C VAL A 345 21.83 -27.75 -6.50
N GLY A 346 22.85 -28.53 -6.11
CA GLY A 346 24.14 -28.55 -6.80
C GLY A 346 25.07 -27.38 -6.48
N LEU A 347 24.93 -26.75 -5.30
CA LEU A 347 25.83 -25.70 -4.82
C LEU A 347 26.68 -26.18 -3.65
N THR A 348 27.87 -26.68 -3.96
CA THR A 348 28.94 -26.94 -3.00
C THR A 348 29.71 -25.65 -2.66
N GLU A 349 30.45 -25.67 -1.54
CA GLU A 349 31.28 -24.52 -1.14
C GLU A 349 32.31 -24.13 -2.22
N ASN A 350 32.88 -25.13 -2.91
CA ASN A 350 33.84 -24.91 -3.99
C ASN A 350 33.19 -24.28 -5.22
N GLU A 351 31.97 -24.68 -5.57
CA GLU A 351 31.22 -24.07 -6.68
C GLU A 351 30.87 -22.63 -6.38
N VAL A 352 30.44 -22.32 -5.15
CA VAL A 352 30.19 -20.92 -4.74
C VAL A 352 31.47 -20.10 -4.75
N LEU A 353 32.60 -20.65 -4.28
CA LEU A 353 33.90 -19.99 -4.34
C LEU A 353 34.37 -19.73 -5.78
N LEU A 354 34.23 -20.73 -6.66
CA LEU A 354 34.56 -20.61 -8.07
C LEU A 354 33.68 -19.54 -8.72
N MET A 355 32.37 -19.59 -8.45
CA MET A 355 31.40 -18.64 -8.94
C MET A 355 31.72 -17.22 -8.46
N ALA A 356 32.03 -17.02 -7.18
CA ALA A 356 32.46 -15.75 -6.62
C ALA A 356 33.69 -15.19 -7.35
N LYS A 357 34.68 -16.04 -7.63
CA LYS A 357 35.90 -15.67 -8.35
C LYS A 357 35.63 -15.32 -9.82
N GLU A 358 34.78 -16.09 -10.50
CA GLU A 358 34.37 -15.83 -11.88
C GLU A 358 33.67 -14.48 -12.03
N VAL A 359 32.87 -14.10 -11.04
CA VAL A 359 32.11 -12.84 -11.03
C VAL A 359 32.82 -11.71 -10.30
N GLY A 360 34.12 -11.86 -9.97
CA GLY A 360 34.94 -10.79 -9.39
C GLY A 360 34.65 -10.43 -7.92
N VAL A 361 33.93 -11.28 -7.18
CA VAL A 361 33.61 -11.06 -5.76
C VAL A 361 34.66 -11.75 -4.88
N SER A 362 35.41 -10.96 -4.11
CA SER A 362 36.39 -11.50 -3.16
C SER A 362 35.69 -11.96 -1.86
N VAL A 363 35.71 -13.27 -1.60
CA VAL A 363 35.16 -13.87 -0.38
C VAL A 363 36.18 -14.82 0.23
N GLU A 364 36.39 -14.72 1.54
CA GLU A 364 37.23 -15.68 2.26
C GLU A 364 36.51 -17.05 2.35
N PRO A 365 37.17 -18.18 2.03
CA PRO A 365 36.57 -19.52 2.12
C PRO A 365 35.93 -19.81 3.47
N ARG A 366 36.57 -19.38 4.58
CA ARG A 366 36.05 -19.57 5.94
C ARG A 366 34.67 -18.96 6.14
N ARG A 367 34.37 -17.83 5.48
CA ARG A 367 33.05 -17.19 5.60
C ARG A 367 31.96 -17.97 4.86
N ILE A 368 32.29 -18.57 3.72
CA ILE A 368 31.35 -19.45 3.00
C ILE A 368 31.07 -20.70 3.83
N SER A 369 32.10 -21.33 4.39
CA SER A 369 31.92 -22.48 5.29
C SER A 369 31.05 -22.10 6.50
N ALA A 370 31.25 -20.93 7.10
CA ALA A 370 30.41 -20.45 8.21
C ALA A 370 28.93 -20.26 7.81
N VAL A 371 28.66 -19.75 6.60
CA VAL A 371 27.28 -19.65 6.07
C VAL A 371 26.68 -21.04 5.85
N TYR A 372 27.45 -21.98 5.30
CA TYR A 372 27.01 -23.36 5.09
C TYR A 372 26.73 -24.08 6.42
N ASP A 373 27.48 -23.78 7.46
CA ASP A 373 27.32 -24.35 8.81
C ASP A 373 26.17 -23.76 9.62
N THR A 374 25.52 -22.70 9.12
CA THR A 374 24.38 -22.06 9.80
C THR A 374 23.20 -23.02 9.87
N LYS A 375 22.67 -23.24 11.08
CA LYS A 375 21.52 -24.12 11.31
C LYS A 375 20.21 -23.45 10.86
N LEU A 376 19.39 -24.17 10.11
CA LEU A 376 18.10 -23.67 9.63
C LEU A 376 17.14 -23.34 10.80
N LYS A 377 17.18 -24.17 11.84
CA LYS A 377 16.45 -23.94 13.09
C LYS A 377 16.77 -22.57 13.69
N GLU A 378 18.05 -22.19 13.73
CA GLU A 378 18.48 -20.92 14.34
C GLU A 378 17.99 -19.72 13.54
N ILE A 379 18.05 -19.78 12.19
CA ILE A 379 17.49 -18.74 11.31
C ILE A 379 15.99 -18.57 11.59
N CYS A 380 15.25 -19.69 11.56
CA CYS A 380 13.80 -19.71 11.72
C CYS A 380 13.36 -19.14 13.09
N LEU A 381 13.98 -19.60 14.18
CA LEU A 381 13.66 -19.14 15.53
C LEU A 381 14.03 -17.66 15.75
N THR A 382 15.21 -17.24 15.29
CA THR A 382 15.67 -15.85 15.41
C THR A 382 14.71 -14.88 14.73
N ASP A 383 14.20 -15.23 13.55
CA ASP A 383 13.25 -14.38 12.84
C ASP A 383 11.86 -14.38 13.46
N LEU A 384 11.41 -15.50 14.04
CA LEU A 384 10.20 -15.53 14.85
C LEU A 384 10.33 -14.62 16.07
N GLU A 385 11.47 -14.57 16.75
CA GLU A 385 11.69 -13.63 17.87
C GLU A 385 11.59 -12.17 17.42
N LYS A 386 12.17 -11.84 16.26
CA LYS A 386 12.01 -10.52 15.65
C LYS A 386 10.54 -10.22 15.36
N ALA A 387 9.76 -11.17 14.87
CA ALA A 387 8.32 -10.97 14.66
C ALA A 387 7.57 -10.77 15.99
N ILE A 388 7.86 -11.60 17.00
CA ILE A 388 7.23 -11.52 18.34
C ILE A 388 7.42 -10.15 18.98
N SER A 389 8.60 -9.54 18.85
CA SER A 389 8.86 -8.20 19.40
C SER A 389 7.94 -7.10 18.84
N ARG A 390 7.25 -7.36 17.72
CA ARG A 390 6.34 -6.43 17.03
C ARG A 390 4.86 -6.71 17.28
N ILE A 391 4.52 -7.80 17.97
CA ILE A 391 3.13 -8.22 18.25
C ILE A 391 2.28 -7.07 18.77
N LYS A 392 2.74 -6.37 19.80
CA LYS A 392 1.94 -5.31 20.46
C LYS A 392 1.54 -4.21 19.47
N ALA A 393 2.48 -3.78 18.64
CA ALA A 393 2.26 -2.72 17.65
C ALA A 393 1.29 -3.19 16.54
N VAL A 394 1.47 -4.41 16.03
CA VAL A 394 0.64 -4.98 14.97
C VAL A 394 -0.78 -5.26 15.47
N HIS A 395 -0.93 -5.92 16.62
CA HIS A 395 -2.21 -6.22 17.24
C HIS A 395 -3.03 -4.95 17.54
N LEU A 396 -2.43 -3.97 18.22
CA LEU A 396 -3.11 -2.73 18.54
C LEU A 396 -3.55 -1.97 17.29
N SER A 397 -2.68 -1.90 16.27
CA SER A 397 -3.01 -1.23 15.01
C SER A 397 -4.14 -1.94 14.27
N TYR A 398 -4.17 -3.28 14.29
CA TYR A 398 -5.21 -4.07 13.65
C TYR A 398 -6.59 -3.85 14.27
N TYR A 399 -6.72 -3.97 15.59
CA TYR A 399 -8.01 -3.75 16.26
C TYR A 399 -8.43 -2.29 16.26
N THR A 400 -7.49 -1.34 16.32
CA THR A 400 -7.81 0.09 16.17
C THR A 400 -8.36 0.38 14.78
N LYS A 401 -7.76 -0.20 13.73
CA LYS A 401 -8.29 -0.13 12.37
C LYS A 401 -9.72 -0.69 12.28
N ILE A 402 -9.99 -1.85 12.86
CA ILE A 402 -11.33 -2.44 12.84
C ILE A 402 -12.34 -1.55 13.56
N PHE A 403 -12.00 -1.06 14.75
CA PHE A 403 -12.86 -0.20 15.55
C PHE A 403 -13.28 1.07 14.78
N PHE A 404 -12.30 1.80 14.21
CA PHE A 404 -12.60 2.99 13.41
C PHE A 404 -13.36 2.65 12.12
N GLY A 405 -13.08 1.49 11.51
CA GLY A 405 -13.83 1.01 10.34
C GLY A 405 -15.32 0.78 10.64
N ILE A 406 -15.63 0.14 11.78
CA ILE A 406 -17.01 -0.07 12.25
C ILE A 406 -17.68 1.28 12.56
N LEU A 407 -16.98 2.18 13.26
CA LEU A 407 -17.47 3.52 13.55
C LEU A 407 -17.83 4.30 12.27
N GLY A 408 -16.93 4.28 11.28
CA GLY A 408 -17.15 4.90 9.97
C GLY A 408 -18.34 4.30 9.22
N PHE A 409 -18.47 2.97 9.24
CA PHE A 409 -19.60 2.26 8.65
C PHE A 409 -20.93 2.70 9.27
N LEU A 410 -21.04 2.67 10.60
CA LEU A 410 -22.25 3.10 11.33
C LEU A 410 -22.56 4.58 11.10
N ALA A 411 -21.54 5.44 11.03
CA ALA A 411 -21.71 6.85 10.69
C ALA A 411 -22.22 7.05 9.26
N SER A 412 -21.74 6.25 8.29
CA SER A 412 -22.20 6.30 6.90
C SER A 412 -23.67 5.88 6.76
N VAL A 413 -24.08 4.80 7.46
CA VAL A 413 -25.47 4.34 7.55
C VAL A 413 -26.34 5.43 8.17
N SER A 414 -25.87 6.02 9.27
CA SER A 414 -26.59 7.08 9.99
C SER A 414 -26.76 8.33 9.15
N LEU A 415 -25.72 8.74 8.41
CA LEU A 415 -25.79 9.89 7.50
C LEU A 415 -26.76 9.62 6.35
N PHE A 416 -26.70 8.43 5.74
CA PHE A 416 -27.61 8.06 4.67
C PHE A 416 -29.08 8.05 5.14
N ALA A 417 -29.35 7.48 6.32
CA ALA A 417 -30.66 7.49 6.95
C ALA A 417 -31.12 8.91 7.32
N PHE A 418 -30.22 9.76 7.85
CA PHE A 418 -30.51 11.15 8.20
C PHE A 418 -30.96 11.97 6.97
N LEU A 419 -30.35 11.75 5.81
CA LEU A 419 -30.68 12.46 4.57
C LEU A 419 -31.98 11.96 3.90
N LYS A 420 -32.46 10.76 4.26
CA LYS A 420 -33.63 10.12 3.62
C LYS A 420 -34.88 10.08 4.50
N SER A 421 -34.73 10.03 5.82
CA SER A 421 -35.84 9.84 6.76
C SER A 421 -36.05 11.07 7.65
N SER A 422 -37.25 11.66 7.58
CA SER A 422 -37.63 12.78 8.45
C SER A 422 -37.63 12.40 9.94
N THR A 423 -38.03 11.18 10.27
CA THR A 423 -38.04 10.67 11.64
C THR A 423 -36.64 10.58 12.21
N PHE A 424 -35.69 10.02 11.44
CA PHE A 424 -34.31 9.86 11.87
C PHE A 424 -33.58 11.20 11.93
N SER A 425 -33.89 12.12 11.01
CA SER A 425 -33.39 13.50 11.04
C SER A 425 -33.82 14.24 12.31
N LYS A 426 -35.09 14.14 12.70
CA LYS A 426 -35.59 14.71 13.97
C LYS A 426 -34.95 14.06 15.19
N LEU A 427 -34.75 12.75 15.19
CA LEU A 427 -34.12 12.01 16.29
C LEU A 427 -32.68 12.48 16.51
N LEU A 428 -31.81 12.37 15.50
CA LEU A 428 -30.41 12.81 15.59
C LEU A 428 -30.29 14.32 15.83
N GLY A 429 -31.18 15.11 15.21
CA GLY A 429 -31.24 16.55 15.40
C GLY A 429 -31.53 16.96 16.85
N ARG A 430 -32.25 16.15 17.63
CA ARG A 430 -32.43 16.39 19.08
C ARG A 430 -31.15 16.25 19.88
N PHE A 431 -30.26 15.32 19.49
CA PHE A 431 -29.02 15.06 20.22
C PHE A 431 -27.88 16.00 19.80
N PHE A 432 -27.71 16.21 18.49
CA PHE A 432 -26.53 16.90 17.95
C PHE A 432 -26.85 18.22 17.23
N GLY A 433 -28.13 18.58 17.09
CA GLY A 433 -28.56 19.85 16.49
C GLY A 433 -28.00 20.08 15.09
N ASN A 434 -27.53 21.29 14.83
CA ASN A 434 -26.91 21.68 13.57
C ASN A 434 -25.54 21.03 13.30
N LYS A 435 -24.89 20.44 14.32
CA LYS A 435 -23.59 19.78 14.18
C LYS A 435 -23.69 18.34 13.64
N THR A 436 -24.90 17.78 13.55
CA THR A 436 -25.13 16.38 13.16
C THR A 436 -24.39 15.99 11.88
N LEU A 437 -24.56 16.76 10.80
CA LEU A 437 -23.93 16.47 9.51
C LEU A 437 -22.40 16.54 9.58
N LEU A 438 -21.86 17.50 10.35
CA LEU A 438 -20.42 17.64 10.55
C LEU A 438 -19.85 16.47 11.35
N LEU A 439 -20.46 16.11 12.48
CA LEU A 439 -19.99 15.02 13.34
C LEU A 439 -20.01 13.67 12.63
N LEU A 440 -21.08 13.38 11.88
CA LEU A 440 -21.15 12.17 11.06
C LEU A 440 -20.07 12.16 9.97
N SER A 441 -19.84 13.30 9.30
CA SER A 441 -18.81 13.39 8.26
C SER A 441 -17.38 13.27 8.83
N ILE A 442 -17.13 13.80 10.03
CA ILE A 442 -15.86 13.60 10.76
C ILE A 442 -15.67 12.12 11.11
N ALA A 443 -16.71 11.45 11.63
CA ALA A 443 -16.63 10.04 11.97
C ALA A 443 -16.38 9.16 10.72
N ILE A 444 -17.00 9.48 9.58
CA ILE A 444 -16.75 8.84 8.28
C ILE A 444 -15.31 9.05 7.82
N PHE A 445 -14.80 10.29 7.91
CA PHE A 445 -13.41 10.60 7.53
C PHE A 445 -12.43 9.83 8.42
N LEU A 446 -12.57 9.90 9.74
CA LEU A 446 -11.72 9.15 10.67
C LEU A 446 -11.83 7.63 10.44
N GLY A 447 -13.05 7.15 10.21
CA GLY A 447 -13.33 5.74 9.92
C GLY A 447 -12.87 5.26 8.54
N SER A 448 -12.32 6.12 7.70
CA SER A 448 -11.67 5.75 6.44
C SER A 448 -10.15 6.01 6.49
N ALA A 449 -9.74 7.16 6.97
CA ALA A 449 -8.33 7.56 7.04
C ALA A 449 -7.52 6.75 8.06
N VAL A 450 -8.03 6.55 9.29
CA VAL A 450 -7.31 5.77 10.32
C VAL A 450 -7.18 4.31 9.90
N PRO A 451 -8.25 3.62 9.43
CA PRO A 451 -8.13 2.26 8.92
C PRO A 451 -7.19 2.11 7.72
N SER A 452 -7.14 3.10 6.83
CA SER A 452 -6.21 3.09 5.69
C SER A 452 -4.76 3.18 6.16
N ALA A 453 -4.44 4.15 7.04
CA ALA A 453 -3.09 4.34 7.55
C ALA A 453 -2.61 3.13 8.38
N LEU A 454 -3.40 2.70 9.36
CA LEU A 454 -3.07 1.53 10.18
C LEU A 454 -3.10 0.23 9.36
N GLY A 455 -3.88 0.17 8.29
CA GLY A 455 -3.89 -0.95 7.35
C GLY A 455 -2.54 -1.15 6.68
N TRP A 456 -1.94 -0.06 6.16
CA TRP A 456 -0.58 -0.09 5.63
C TRP A 456 0.46 -0.43 6.69
N PHE A 457 0.31 0.09 7.91
CA PHE A 457 1.19 -0.26 9.03
C PHE A 457 1.17 -1.76 9.33
N VAL A 458 -0.02 -2.33 9.56
CA VAL A 458 -0.20 -3.77 9.84
C VAL A 458 0.35 -4.61 8.69
N ARG A 459 0.15 -4.16 7.45
CA ARG A 459 0.62 -4.87 6.25
C ARG A 459 2.14 -4.94 6.17
N GLU A 460 2.82 -3.81 6.29
CA GLU A 460 4.28 -3.68 6.10
C GLU A 460 5.06 -4.11 7.34
N VAL A 461 4.64 -3.68 8.54
CA VAL A 461 5.29 -4.08 9.79
C VAL A 461 4.98 -5.54 10.12
N GLY A 462 3.79 -6.02 9.78
CA GLY A 462 3.41 -7.42 9.99
C GLY A 462 4.12 -8.42 9.09
N ARG A 463 4.90 -7.98 8.09
CA ARG A 463 5.83 -8.84 7.33
C ARG A 463 7.25 -8.82 7.91
N LYS A 464 7.59 -7.92 8.82
CA LYS A 464 8.96 -7.87 9.37
C LYS A 464 9.28 -9.16 10.15
N PRO A 465 10.52 -9.66 10.09
CA PRO A 465 11.75 -8.98 9.66
C PRO A 465 11.98 -8.87 8.14
N TRP A 466 11.13 -9.44 7.29
CA TRP A 466 11.37 -9.48 5.85
C TRP A 466 10.87 -8.23 5.08
N THR A 467 11.62 -7.86 4.05
CA THR A 467 11.14 -6.98 2.96
C THR A 467 10.47 -7.80 1.86
N VAL A 468 11.02 -8.95 1.48
CA VAL A 468 10.33 -9.96 0.68
C VAL A 468 10.04 -11.14 1.58
N TYR A 469 8.77 -11.44 1.84
CA TYR A 469 8.36 -12.35 2.91
C TYR A 469 9.07 -13.72 2.82
N GLY A 470 9.81 -14.08 3.87
CA GLY A 470 10.56 -15.34 3.93
C GLY A 470 11.82 -15.41 3.07
N LEU A 471 12.23 -14.33 2.38
CA LEU A 471 13.36 -14.38 1.44
C LEU A 471 14.45 -13.32 1.71
N LEU A 472 14.06 -12.04 1.79
CA LEU A 472 15.02 -10.93 1.83
C LEU A 472 14.74 -9.97 2.99
N TYR A 473 15.78 -9.55 3.68
CA TYR A 473 15.75 -8.60 4.79
C TYR A 473 16.08 -7.16 4.33
N PRO A 474 15.63 -6.13 5.06
CA PRO A 474 16.00 -4.73 4.79
C PRO A 474 17.52 -4.49 4.73
N GLU A 475 18.28 -5.17 5.58
CA GLU A 475 19.74 -5.05 5.69
C GLU A 475 20.43 -5.50 4.40
N GLU A 476 19.81 -6.38 3.62
CA GLU A 476 20.34 -6.88 2.37
C GLU A 476 20.04 -5.93 1.19
N LEU A 477 19.08 -5.02 1.36
CA LEU A 477 18.54 -4.20 0.26
C LEU A 477 18.89 -2.71 0.38
N VAL A 478 19.45 -2.30 1.52
CA VAL A 478 19.84 -0.92 1.81
C VAL A 478 20.98 -0.46 0.91
N THR A 479 21.00 0.84 0.64
CA THR A 479 22.09 1.49 -0.08
C THR A 479 23.45 1.36 0.62
N VAL A 480 24.51 1.26 -0.18
CA VAL A 480 25.91 1.33 0.29
C VAL A 480 26.38 2.77 0.55
N VAL A 481 25.59 3.78 0.15
CA VAL A 481 25.96 5.19 0.29
C VAL A 481 25.80 5.62 1.75
N GLU A 482 26.91 5.67 2.48
CA GLU A 482 26.93 6.01 3.91
C GLU A 482 26.28 7.38 4.21
N TYR A 483 26.47 8.38 3.33
CA TYR A 483 25.90 9.71 3.53
C TYR A 483 24.36 9.69 3.63
N ALA A 484 23.69 8.82 2.87
CA ALA A 484 22.24 8.67 2.89
C ALA A 484 21.70 8.12 4.22
N LEU A 485 22.58 7.55 5.05
CA LEU A 485 22.26 7.01 6.37
C LEU A 485 22.56 8.00 7.50
N THR A 486 23.14 9.17 7.19
CA THR A 486 23.50 10.18 8.20
C THR A 486 22.25 10.86 8.78
N PRO A 487 22.25 11.22 10.08
CA PRO A 487 21.13 11.93 10.69
C PRO A 487 20.80 13.26 10.01
N HIS A 488 21.81 13.98 9.51
CA HIS A 488 21.62 15.26 8.81
C HIS A 488 20.86 15.10 7.50
N PHE A 489 21.24 14.11 6.68
CA PHE A 489 20.54 13.80 5.44
C PHE A 489 19.09 13.38 5.72
N LEU A 490 18.88 12.48 6.68
CA LEU A 490 17.54 12.00 7.05
C LEU A 490 16.64 13.14 7.54
N ALA A 491 17.17 14.04 8.38
CA ALA A 491 16.44 15.20 8.89
C ALA A 491 16.09 16.18 7.76
N PHE A 492 17.05 16.48 6.87
CA PHE A 492 16.83 17.36 5.73
C PHE A 492 15.74 16.81 4.79
N MET A 493 15.85 15.54 4.41
CA MET A 493 14.86 14.91 3.53
C MET A 493 13.48 14.81 4.19
N SER A 494 13.42 14.53 5.49
CA SER A 494 12.16 14.53 6.24
C SER A 494 11.51 15.93 6.24
N PHE A 495 12.30 16.98 6.41
CA PHE A 495 11.84 18.36 6.32
C PHE A 495 11.30 18.68 4.92
N VAL A 496 12.00 18.29 3.85
CA VAL A 496 11.56 18.51 2.46
C VAL A 496 10.21 17.83 2.21
N VAL A 497 10.06 16.56 2.59
CA VAL A 497 8.80 15.81 2.43
C VAL A 497 7.66 16.51 3.19
N LEU A 498 7.90 16.91 4.44
CA LEU A 498 6.90 17.61 5.26
C LEU A 498 6.53 18.97 4.68
N ALA A 499 7.50 19.75 4.21
CA ALA A 499 7.28 21.07 3.64
C ALA A 499 6.41 20.98 2.37
N ILE A 500 6.72 20.04 1.47
CA ILE A 500 5.93 19.79 0.24
C ILE A 500 4.50 19.36 0.61
N ALA A 501 4.36 18.44 1.56
CA ALA A 501 3.04 17.95 1.97
C ALA A 501 2.16 19.07 2.58
N LEU A 502 2.72 19.86 3.50
CA LEU A 502 2.00 20.95 4.16
C LEU A 502 1.66 22.09 3.20
N ALA A 503 2.62 22.52 2.37
CA ALA A 503 2.38 23.53 1.34
C ALA A 503 1.30 23.07 0.36
N GLY A 504 1.33 21.78 0.00
CA GLY A 504 0.34 21.17 -0.88
C GLY A 504 -1.08 21.14 -0.30
N ILE A 505 -1.21 20.70 0.95
CA ILE A 505 -2.49 20.73 1.68
C ILE A 505 -3.03 22.16 1.79
N TYR A 506 -2.17 23.12 2.10
CA TYR A 506 -2.54 24.54 2.15
C TYR A 506 -3.00 25.06 0.79
N ALA A 507 -2.30 24.73 -0.30
CA ALA A 507 -2.68 25.12 -1.65
C ALA A 507 -4.06 24.57 -2.03
N MET A 508 -4.33 23.29 -1.74
CA MET A 508 -5.64 22.67 -1.95
C MET A 508 -6.74 23.38 -1.14
N TYR A 509 -6.48 23.72 0.13
CA TYR A 509 -7.42 24.48 0.96
C TYR A 509 -7.74 25.87 0.38
N VAL A 510 -6.72 26.60 -0.08
CA VAL A 510 -6.90 27.93 -0.69
C VAL A 510 -7.75 27.83 -1.95
N VAL A 511 -7.46 26.87 -2.83
CA VAL A 511 -8.22 26.64 -4.07
C VAL A 511 -9.66 26.23 -3.78
N ALA A 512 -9.89 25.39 -2.76
CA ALA A 512 -11.22 24.97 -2.36
C ALA A 512 -12.08 26.10 -1.76
N THR A 513 -11.47 27.11 -1.13
CA THR A 513 -12.19 28.13 -0.35
C THR A 513 -12.32 29.49 -1.02
N LYS A 514 -11.31 29.92 -1.78
CA LYS A 514 -11.29 31.25 -2.38
C LYS A 514 -12.00 31.35 -3.73
N GLU A 515 -12.53 30.23 -4.25
CA GLU A 515 -13.09 30.13 -5.61
C GLU A 515 -12.26 30.90 -6.63
N LEU A 516 -10.93 30.80 -6.50
CA LEU A 516 -10.06 31.40 -7.48
C LEU A 516 -10.45 30.81 -8.82
N LYS A 517 -10.51 31.65 -9.85
CA LYS A 517 -10.62 31.26 -11.26
C LYS A 517 -9.35 30.52 -11.71
N PHE A 518 -8.86 29.59 -10.91
CA PHE A 518 -7.64 28.83 -11.08
C PHE A 518 -7.65 28.07 -12.41
N LEU A 519 -8.80 27.53 -12.80
CA LEU A 519 -8.98 26.92 -14.11
C LEU A 519 -8.89 27.94 -15.24
N GLU A 520 -9.36 29.18 -15.05
CA GLU A 520 -9.24 30.25 -16.06
C GLU A 520 -7.79 30.74 -16.17
N LEU A 521 -7.08 30.85 -15.03
CA LEU A 521 -5.64 31.13 -14.98
C LEU A 521 -4.83 30.07 -15.73
N LEU A 522 -5.12 28.77 -15.52
CA LEU A 522 -4.48 27.68 -16.26
C LEU A 522 -4.81 27.69 -17.75
N ARG A 523 -5.95 28.26 -18.14
CA ARG A 523 -6.36 28.41 -19.55
C ARG A 523 -5.79 29.65 -20.22
N GLY A 524 -5.11 30.53 -19.47
CA GLY A 524 -4.64 31.82 -19.98
C GLY A 524 -5.76 32.82 -20.28
N GLU A 525 -6.96 32.62 -19.73
CA GLU A 525 -8.06 33.57 -19.85
C GLU A 525 -7.76 34.75 -18.91
N LYS A 526 -7.46 35.94 -19.47
CA LYS A 526 -7.17 37.15 -18.68
C LYS A 526 -8.40 37.53 -17.87
N ASN A 527 -8.20 37.89 -16.61
CA ASN A 527 -9.20 38.60 -15.82
C ASN A 527 -9.43 39.97 -16.46
N GLU A 528 -10.50 40.11 -17.24
CA GLU A 528 -11.09 41.42 -17.55
C GLU A 528 -11.85 41.97 -16.32
#